data_AF-A0A9K3PJA2-F1
#
_entry.id   AF-A0A9K3PJA2-F1
#
_cell.length_a   1.000
_cell.length_b   1.000
_cell.length_c   1.000
_cell.angle_alpha   90.00
_cell.angle_beta   90.00
_cell.angle_gamma   90.00
#
_symmetry.space_group_name_H-M   'P 1'
#
loop_
_entity.id
_entity.type
_entity.pdbx_description
1 polymer ?
#
loop_
_entity_poly.entity_id
_entity_poly.type
_entity_poly.pdbx_seq_one_letter_code
_entity_poly.pdbx_strand_id
1 'polypeptide(L)'
;MSLSVESGSDDRTFGDSPSQSKASSNSAVQFDFAAIKAHLSGFTSYITSRVTMDTVRPLNMFLGISGPSFCLSPDAFNPPIRKVDKSTPEKFKSRLKLNFAFFLSNYAVVTAGVALVTALMHPSMLVALGLLWALWGFHTFLISNEVVLFGRNIGTLVSISHRANALVVVTTAVIVWKCLIPAITVVAISGLLIFAHAMFRDPKHIDTSDQYRRGGSDDDDSGEDSHDSEVLVDKPGQV
;
A
#
# COMPACT_ATOMS: atom_id res chain seq x y z
N MET A 1 59.85 58.29 -9.60
CA MET A 1 61.04 58.36 -8.72
C MET A 1 60.53 58.56 -7.30
N SER A 2 60.96 57.90 -6.24
CA SER A 2 61.76 56.70 -6.01
C SER A 2 61.39 56.33 -4.57
N LEU A 3 61.20 55.03 -4.32
CA LEU A 3 61.06 54.44 -3.00
C LEU A 3 62.28 54.76 -2.12
N SER A 4 62.09 54.83 -0.80
CA SER A 4 62.74 53.93 0.18
C SER A 4 62.39 54.32 1.63
N VAL A 5 61.75 53.41 2.38
CA VAL A 5 62.30 52.44 3.37
C VAL A 5 62.37 53.05 4.76
N GLU A 6 61.50 52.57 5.65
CA GLU A 6 61.81 52.48 7.08
C GLU A 6 61.56 51.05 7.54
N SER A 7 62.59 50.48 8.15
CA SER A 7 62.73 49.11 8.63
C SER A 7 62.41 49.10 10.11
N GLY A 8 61.52 48.21 10.55
CA GLY A 8 61.19 48.00 11.96
C GLY A 8 60.98 46.52 12.22
N SER A 9 61.86 45.97 13.05
CA SER A 9 62.07 44.56 13.38
C SER A 9 61.03 43.97 14.34
N ASP A 10 60.84 42.65 14.20
CA ASP A 10 60.62 41.64 15.24
C ASP A 10 59.58 41.89 16.35
N ASP A 11 58.56 41.02 16.45
CA ASP A 11 58.65 39.95 17.45
C ASP A 11 57.59 38.84 17.28
N ARG A 12 57.99 37.63 17.67
CA ARG A 12 57.15 36.43 17.70
C ARG A 12 56.32 36.44 18.99
N THR A 13 55.04 36.08 18.91
CA THR A 13 54.38 35.42 20.05
C THR A 13 53.32 34.43 19.61
N PHE A 14 53.44 33.26 20.24
CA PHE A 14 52.70 32.03 20.07
C PHE A 14 51.48 32.03 21.01
N GLY A 15 50.37 31.43 20.57
CA GLY A 15 49.29 30.92 21.43
C GLY A 15 48.29 31.95 21.97
N ASP A 16 47.01 31.89 21.57
CA ASP A 16 46.06 30.92 22.12
C ASP A 16 44.63 31.15 21.59
N SER A 17 43.96 30.02 21.32
CA SER A 17 42.51 29.79 21.38
C SER A 17 41.55 30.56 20.44
N PRO A 18 41.05 29.93 19.35
CA PRO A 18 39.74 30.27 18.82
C PRO A 18 38.66 29.69 19.75
N SER A 19 37.94 30.57 20.43
CA SER A 19 36.67 30.26 21.08
C SER A 19 35.71 29.65 20.06
N GLN A 20 35.65 28.32 20.02
CA GLN A 20 34.58 27.58 19.35
C GLN A 20 33.26 27.92 20.04
N SER A 21 32.52 28.85 19.45
CA SER A 21 31.08 28.95 19.64
C SER A 21 30.48 27.60 19.22
N LYS A 22 30.18 26.76 20.22
CA LYS A 22 29.30 25.61 20.06
C LYS A 22 27.95 26.13 19.58
N ALA A 23 27.78 26.19 18.26
CA ALA A 23 26.48 26.23 17.63
C ALA A 23 25.76 24.95 18.07
N SER A 24 24.89 25.11 19.08
CA SER A 24 23.92 24.11 19.48
C SER A 24 23.02 23.84 18.28
N SER A 25 23.40 22.85 17.48
CA SER A 25 22.59 22.23 16.45
C SER A 25 21.37 21.59 17.12
N ASN A 26 20.38 22.42 17.44
CA ASN A 26 19.02 21.96 17.61
C ASN A 26 18.55 21.54 16.22
N SER A 27 18.76 20.26 15.90
CA SER A 27 18.19 19.60 14.74
C SER A 27 16.67 19.57 14.90
N ALA A 28 16.04 20.71 14.65
CA ALA A 28 14.62 20.80 14.42
C ALA A 28 14.34 19.98 13.17
N VAL A 29 13.71 18.82 13.34
CA VAL A 29 13.17 18.02 12.25
C VAL A 29 12.11 18.89 11.57
N GLN A 30 12.52 19.65 10.56
CA GLN A 30 11.61 20.38 9.70
C GLN A 30 10.90 19.33 8.85
N PHE A 31 9.70 18.95 9.26
CA PHE A 31 8.81 18.15 8.42
C PHE A 31 8.38 19.01 7.24
N ASP A 32 9.07 18.86 6.11
CA ASP A 32 8.74 19.57 4.88
C ASP A 32 7.45 18.97 4.29
N PHE A 33 6.34 19.59 4.68
CA PHE A 33 5.00 19.21 4.26
C PHE A 33 4.82 19.33 2.74
N ALA A 34 5.62 20.18 2.06
CA ALA A 34 5.59 20.31 0.61
C ALA A 34 6.22 19.09 -0.07
N ALA A 35 7.34 18.59 0.45
CA ALA A 35 7.96 17.35 -0.01
C ALA A 35 7.04 16.14 0.22
N ILE A 36 6.38 16.07 1.38
CA ILE A 36 5.40 15.01 1.68
C ILE A 36 4.22 15.08 0.73
N LYS A 37 3.67 16.26 0.46
CA LYS A 37 2.54 16.44 -0.47
C LYS A 37 2.92 16.08 -1.91
N ALA A 38 4.12 16.43 -2.35
CA ALA A 38 4.64 16.05 -3.66
C ALA A 38 4.77 14.53 -3.79
N HIS A 39 5.34 13.86 -2.77
CA HIS A 39 5.41 12.40 -2.71
C HIS A 39 4.03 11.74 -2.67
N LEU A 40 3.08 12.30 -1.92
CA LEU A 40 1.71 11.79 -1.87
C LEU A 40 1.03 11.87 -3.23
N SER A 41 1.19 12.99 -3.94
CA SER A 41 0.58 13.21 -5.26
C SER A 41 1.16 12.30 -6.34
N GLY A 42 2.49 12.07 -6.31
CA GLY A 42 3.16 11.10 -7.18
C GLY A 42 2.70 9.67 -6.89
N PHE A 43 2.58 9.32 -5.60
CA PHE A 43 2.08 8.01 -5.18
C PHE A 43 0.61 7.78 -5.56
N THR A 44 -0.26 8.78 -5.42
CA THR A 44 -1.67 8.67 -5.81
C THR A 44 -1.83 8.52 -7.32
N SER A 45 -1.01 9.22 -8.12
CA SER A 45 -1.00 9.07 -9.58
C SER A 45 -0.48 7.69 -10.00
N TYR A 46 0.55 7.20 -9.32
CA TYR A 46 1.09 5.86 -9.55
C TYR A 46 0.09 4.74 -9.20
N ILE A 47 -0.64 4.88 -8.09
CA ILE A 47 -1.71 3.93 -7.74
C ILE A 47 -2.84 4.02 -8.75
N THR A 48 -3.30 5.22 -9.10
CA THR A 48 -4.45 5.40 -10.00
C THR A 48 -4.17 4.84 -11.39
N SER A 49 -2.94 5.01 -11.90
CA SER A 49 -2.52 4.44 -13.20
C SER A 49 -2.35 2.92 -13.18
N ARG A 50 -2.21 2.29 -12.00
CA ARG A 50 -2.12 0.83 -11.82
C ARG A 50 -3.45 0.18 -11.48
N VAL A 51 -4.41 0.95 -10.97
CA VAL A 51 -5.78 0.52 -10.69
C VAL A 51 -6.68 0.87 -11.88
N THR A 52 -6.33 0.38 -13.07
CA THR A 52 -7.29 0.26 -14.17
C THR A 52 -8.25 -0.89 -13.86
N MET A 53 -9.51 -0.81 -14.33
CA MET A 53 -10.50 -1.88 -14.15
C MET A 53 -10.00 -3.24 -14.70
N ASP A 54 -9.06 -3.22 -15.64
CA ASP A 54 -8.39 -4.41 -16.19
C ASP A 54 -7.43 -5.10 -15.21
N THR A 55 -6.97 -4.42 -14.15
CA THR A 55 -6.11 -5.01 -13.10
C THR A 55 -6.92 -5.74 -12.04
N VAL A 56 -8.23 -5.47 -11.95
CA VAL A 56 -9.13 -6.25 -11.10
C VAL A 56 -9.42 -7.54 -11.86
N ARG A 57 -8.72 -8.62 -11.49
CA ARG A 57 -8.96 -9.93 -12.10
C ARG A 57 -10.43 -10.27 -11.90
N PRO A 58 -11.09 -10.81 -12.93
CA PRO A 58 -12.54 -10.91 -12.94
C PRO A 58 -13.00 -11.73 -11.72
N LEU A 59 -13.95 -11.16 -10.97
CA LEU A 59 -14.37 -11.64 -9.65
C LEU A 59 -14.86 -13.09 -9.66
N ASN A 60 -15.41 -13.53 -10.80
CA ASN A 60 -15.79 -14.92 -11.03
C ASN A 60 -14.59 -15.89 -10.89
N MET A 61 -13.41 -15.52 -11.38
CA MET A 61 -12.20 -16.33 -11.26
C MET A 61 -11.68 -16.37 -9.82
N PHE A 62 -11.73 -15.22 -9.12
CA PHE A 62 -11.36 -15.11 -7.71
C PHE A 62 -12.27 -15.98 -6.83
N LEU A 63 -13.58 -15.90 -7.01
CA LEU A 63 -14.55 -16.68 -6.25
C LEU A 63 -14.64 -18.15 -6.69
N GLY A 64 -14.03 -18.53 -7.82
CA GLY A 64 -14.15 -19.88 -8.38
C GLY A 64 -15.55 -20.19 -8.92
N ILE A 65 -16.27 -19.16 -9.38
CA ILE A 65 -17.58 -19.28 -10.00
C ILE A 65 -17.38 -19.60 -11.48
N SER A 66 -17.89 -20.74 -11.94
CA SER A 66 -17.93 -21.09 -13.36
C SER A 66 -19.37 -21.12 -13.88
N GLY A 67 -19.58 -20.53 -15.06
CA GLY A 67 -20.86 -20.55 -15.78
C GLY A 67 -21.83 -19.41 -15.41
N PRO A 68 -22.99 -19.33 -16.10
CA PRO A 68 -24.00 -18.29 -15.90
C PRO A 68 -24.79 -18.42 -14.58
N SER A 69 -24.61 -19.52 -13.84
CA SER A 69 -25.46 -19.90 -12.70
C SER A 69 -24.71 -19.97 -11.36
N PHE A 70 -23.77 -19.06 -11.09
CA PHE A 70 -23.11 -18.90 -9.77
C PHE A 70 -22.65 -20.22 -9.10
N CYS A 71 -22.24 -21.22 -9.89
CA CYS A 71 -21.82 -22.51 -9.35
C CYS A 71 -20.36 -22.44 -8.89
N LEU A 72 -20.11 -22.80 -7.63
CA LEU A 72 -18.74 -23.00 -7.13
C LEU A 72 -18.17 -24.28 -7.75
N SER A 73 -17.14 -24.14 -8.56
CA SER A 73 -16.47 -25.29 -9.15
C SER A 73 -15.71 -26.06 -8.06
N PRO A 74 -15.98 -27.36 -7.85
CA PRO A 74 -15.30 -28.14 -6.81
C PRO A 74 -13.79 -28.25 -7.04
N ASP A 75 -13.32 -28.11 -8.29
CA ASP A 75 -11.90 -28.08 -8.65
C ASP A 75 -11.19 -26.79 -8.23
N ALA A 76 -11.93 -25.74 -7.84
CA ALA A 76 -11.35 -24.49 -7.37
C ALA A 76 -10.62 -24.61 -6.01
N PHE A 77 -10.95 -25.64 -5.23
CA PHE A 77 -10.48 -25.80 -3.87
C PHE A 77 -9.78 -27.15 -3.66
N ASN A 78 -8.63 -27.13 -2.99
CA ASN A 78 -7.89 -28.37 -2.73
C ASN A 78 -8.66 -29.26 -1.74
N PRO A 79 -8.80 -30.57 -2.02
CA PRO A 79 -9.35 -31.50 -1.05
C PRO A 79 -8.45 -31.59 0.21
N PRO A 80 -9.00 -31.92 1.38
CA PRO A 80 -8.23 -32.04 2.61
C PRO A 80 -7.06 -33.02 2.45
N ILE A 81 -5.85 -32.56 2.74
CA ILE A 81 -4.64 -33.38 2.61
C ILE A 81 -4.66 -34.46 3.69
N ARG A 82 -4.77 -35.72 3.29
CA ARG A 82 -4.88 -36.86 4.21
C ARG A 82 -3.55 -37.31 4.82
N LYS A 83 -2.40 -36.83 4.31
CA LYS A 83 -1.05 -37.19 4.78
C LYS A 83 -0.15 -35.96 4.78
N VAL A 84 0.52 -35.69 5.90
CA VAL A 84 1.45 -34.55 6.05
C VAL A 84 2.88 -35.07 5.92
N ASP A 85 3.48 -34.86 4.75
CA ASP A 85 4.90 -35.18 4.50
C ASP A 85 5.82 -34.00 4.89
N LYS A 86 7.12 -34.25 5.05
CA LYS A 86 8.13 -33.22 5.38
C LYS A 86 8.27 -32.10 4.32
N SER A 87 7.86 -32.35 3.07
CA SER A 87 7.83 -31.38 1.95
C SER A 87 6.54 -30.54 1.87
N THR A 88 5.55 -30.86 2.70
CA THR A 88 4.25 -30.18 2.78
C THR A 88 4.37 -28.67 3.09
N PRO A 89 5.16 -28.21 4.08
CA PRO A 89 5.26 -26.78 4.39
C PRO A 89 5.87 -25.95 3.25
N GLU A 90 6.83 -26.50 2.50
CA GLU A 90 7.44 -25.81 1.36
C GLU A 90 6.45 -25.65 0.20
N LYS A 91 5.65 -26.70 -0.07
CA LYS A 91 4.56 -26.64 -1.05
C LYS A 91 3.51 -25.62 -0.64
N PHE A 92 3.15 -25.54 0.63
CA PHE A 92 2.22 -24.53 1.14
C PHE A 92 2.74 -23.11 0.99
N LYS A 93 4.02 -22.86 1.31
CA LYS A 93 4.61 -21.52 1.15
C LYS A 93 4.65 -21.09 -0.31
N SER A 94 4.96 -22.01 -1.22
CA SER A 94 4.93 -21.74 -2.66
C SER A 94 3.52 -21.42 -3.15
N ARG A 95 2.53 -22.22 -2.75
CA ARG A 95 1.09 -22.00 -3.02
C ARG A 95 0.62 -20.63 -2.56
N LEU A 96 0.91 -20.30 -1.30
CA LEU A 96 0.53 -19.04 -0.69
C LEU A 96 1.15 -17.86 -1.45
N LYS A 97 2.43 -17.94 -1.80
CA LYS A 97 3.13 -16.89 -2.55
C LYS A 97 2.53 -16.68 -3.95
N LEU A 98 2.24 -17.75 -4.68
CA LEU A 98 1.67 -17.69 -6.02
C LEU A 98 0.24 -17.10 -5.98
N ASN A 99 -0.62 -17.63 -5.12
CA ASN A 99 -1.99 -17.16 -4.92
C ASN A 99 -2.03 -15.70 -4.44
N PHE A 100 -1.10 -15.31 -3.55
CA PHE A 100 -1.02 -13.95 -3.02
C PHE A 100 -0.59 -12.93 -4.08
N ALA A 101 0.44 -13.26 -4.87
CA ALA A 101 0.90 -12.41 -5.96
C ALA A 101 -0.14 -12.28 -7.07
N PHE A 102 -0.86 -13.35 -7.38
CA PHE A 102 -1.84 -13.38 -8.47
C PHE A 102 -3.12 -12.59 -8.15
N PHE A 103 -3.62 -12.64 -6.91
CA PHE A 103 -4.87 -11.99 -6.50
C PHE A 103 -4.67 -10.75 -5.60
N LEU A 104 -3.48 -10.14 -5.63
CA LEU A 104 -3.14 -9.02 -4.75
C LEU A 104 -4.15 -7.85 -4.83
N SER A 105 -4.58 -7.48 -6.04
CA SER A 105 -5.58 -6.43 -6.24
C SER A 105 -6.93 -6.79 -5.62
N ASN A 106 -7.38 -8.02 -5.77
CA ASN A 106 -8.64 -8.50 -5.20
C ASN A 106 -8.59 -8.55 -3.68
N TYR A 107 -7.47 -8.97 -3.09
CA TYR A 107 -7.27 -8.92 -1.63
C TYR A 107 -7.21 -7.49 -1.09
N ALA A 108 -6.65 -6.54 -1.84
CA ALA A 108 -6.67 -5.13 -1.48
C ALA A 108 -8.11 -4.58 -1.43
N VAL A 109 -8.95 -4.94 -2.41
CA VAL A 109 -10.38 -4.58 -2.42
C VAL A 109 -11.13 -5.20 -1.26
N VAL A 110 -10.91 -6.49 -0.97
CA VAL A 110 -11.52 -7.16 0.20
C VAL A 110 -11.10 -6.47 1.50
N THR A 111 -9.81 -6.17 1.65
CA THR A 111 -9.28 -5.46 2.83
C THR A 111 -9.88 -4.06 2.96
N ALA A 112 -10.00 -3.32 1.85
CA ALA A 112 -10.64 -2.01 1.83
C ALA A 112 -12.13 -2.09 2.21
N GLY A 113 -12.85 -3.11 1.73
CA GLY A 113 -14.22 -3.37 2.10
C GLY A 113 -14.38 -3.66 3.60
N VAL A 114 -13.55 -4.55 4.15
CA VAL A 114 -13.52 -4.84 5.59
C VAL A 114 -13.19 -3.59 6.41
N ALA A 115 -12.21 -2.80 5.95
CA ALA A 115 -11.84 -1.54 6.59
C ALA A 115 -13.01 -0.54 6.60
N LEU A 116 -13.73 -0.40 5.49
CA LEU A 116 -14.90 0.47 5.38
C LEU A 116 -16.02 0.02 6.32
N VAL A 117 -16.36 -1.26 6.32
CA VAL A 117 -17.38 -1.81 7.22
C VAL A 117 -16.99 -1.63 8.68
N THR A 118 -15.74 -1.92 9.03
CA THR A 118 -15.23 -1.73 10.40
C THR A 118 -15.26 -0.26 10.81
N ALA A 119 -14.91 0.65 9.90
CA ALA A 119 -14.99 2.08 10.16
C ALA A 119 -16.42 2.53 10.43
N LEU A 120 -17.40 2.05 9.66
CA LEU A 120 -18.83 2.33 9.87
C LEU A 120 -19.37 1.72 11.18
N MET A 121 -18.86 0.57 11.61
CA MET A 121 -19.23 -0.05 12.89
C MET A 121 -18.69 0.71 14.11
N HIS A 122 -17.67 1.55 13.95
CA HIS A 122 -17.08 2.34 15.02
C HIS A 122 -17.31 3.86 14.81
N PRO A 123 -18.54 4.36 15.00
CA PRO A 123 -18.87 5.78 14.76
C PRO A 123 -18.03 6.73 15.62
N SER A 124 -17.63 6.31 16.83
CA SER A 124 -16.78 7.13 17.69
C SER A 124 -15.37 7.37 17.12
N MET A 125 -14.84 6.41 16.34
CA MET A 125 -13.57 6.56 15.64
C MET A 125 -13.73 7.58 14.50
N LEU A 126 -14.80 7.48 13.72
CA LEU A 126 -15.08 8.40 12.62
C LEU A 126 -15.26 9.84 13.10
N VAL A 127 -16.00 10.04 14.19
CA VAL A 127 -16.16 11.37 14.81
C VAL A 127 -14.82 11.91 15.29
N ALA A 128 -14.00 11.09 15.96
CA ALA A 128 -12.68 11.50 16.43
C ALA A 128 -11.74 11.88 15.27
N LEU A 129 -11.75 11.11 14.17
CA LEU A 129 -11.01 11.44 12.95
C LEU A 129 -11.50 12.73 12.31
N GLY A 130 -12.81 12.92 12.22
CA GLY A 130 -13.40 14.15 11.68
C GLY A 130 -13.03 15.38 12.51
N LEU A 131 -13.05 15.26 13.83
CA LEU A 131 -12.61 16.33 14.74
C LEU A 131 -11.11 16.63 14.59
N LEU A 132 -10.26 15.60 14.50
CA LEU A 132 -8.83 15.79 14.23
C LEU A 132 -8.60 16.49 12.90
N TRP A 133 -9.30 16.07 11.84
CA TRP A 133 -9.19 16.68 10.53
C TRP A 133 -9.62 18.15 10.56
N ALA A 134 -10.71 18.46 11.26
CA ALA A 134 -11.14 19.84 11.50
C ALA A 134 -10.11 20.63 12.32
N LEU A 135 -9.47 20.03 13.31
CA LEU A 135 -8.44 20.67 14.14
C LEU A 135 -7.18 21.00 13.33
N TRP A 136 -6.74 20.08 12.47
CA TRP A 136 -5.63 20.30 11.53
C TRP A 136 -5.98 21.34 10.46
N GLY A 137 -7.21 21.32 9.94
CA GLY A 137 -7.72 22.33 9.02
C GLY A 137 -7.78 23.72 9.67
N PHE A 138 -8.28 23.80 10.90
CA PHE A 138 -8.31 25.03 11.68
C PHE A 138 -6.91 25.53 12.00
N HIS A 139 -5.99 24.63 12.37
CA HIS A 139 -4.58 24.97 12.57
C HIS A 139 -3.97 25.58 11.30
N THR A 140 -4.23 24.97 10.13
CA THR A 140 -3.79 25.49 8.82
C THR A 140 -4.38 26.87 8.54
N PHE A 141 -5.67 27.06 8.80
CA PHE A 141 -6.36 28.34 8.66
C PHE A 141 -5.74 29.43 9.55
N LEU A 142 -5.35 29.11 10.78
CA LEU A 142 -4.64 30.00 11.71
C LEU A 142 -3.18 30.29 11.30
N ILE A 143 -2.60 29.55 10.36
CA ILE A 143 -1.29 29.90 9.77
C ILE A 143 -1.50 30.90 8.65
N SER A 144 -2.50 30.66 7.81
CA SER A 144 -2.77 31.49 6.63
C SER A 144 -3.43 32.83 6.96
N ASN A 145 -4.12 32.93 8.09
CA ASN A 145 -4.82 34.15 8.50
C ASN A 145 -4.26 34.64 9.84
N GLU A 146 -3.89 35.91 9.92
CA GLU A 146 -3.55 36.57 11.18
C GLU A 146 -4.83 36.83 11.99
N VAL A 147 -5.20 35.87 12.82
CA VAL A 147 -6.37 36.01 13.68
C VAL A 147 -6.00 36.78 14.94
N VAL A 148 -6.57 37.99 15.06
CA VAL A 148 -6.44 38.84 16.26
C VAL A 148 -7.66 38.60 17.14
N LEU A 149 -7.47 37.92 18.29
CA LEU A 149 -8.52 37.78 19.30
C LEU A 149 -8.26 38.79 20.42
N PHE A 150 -9.27 39.56 20.82
CA PHE A 150 -9.18 40.54 21.92
C PHE A 150 -8.02 41.55 21.77
N GLY A 151 -7.71 41.97 20.55
CA GLY A 151 -6.62 42.92 20.27
C GLY A 151 -5.20 42.34 20.42
N ARG A 152 -5.05 41.03 20.69
CA ARG A 152 -3.76 40.33 20.66
C ARG A 152 -3.74 39.34 19.50
N ASN A 153 -2.63 39.37 18.75
CA ASN A 153 -2.40 38.43 17.66
C ASN A 153 -2.11 37.05 18.27
N ILE A 154 -2.93 36.04 17.97
CA ILE A 154 -2.77 34.71 18.58
C ILE A 154 -1.42 34.09 18.18
N GLY A 155 -0.91 34.46 17.01
CA GLY A 155 0.40 34.04 16.52
C GLY A 155 1.58 34.54 17.36
N THR A 156 1.41 35.60 18.15
CA THR A 156 2.48 36.12 19.05
C THR A 156 2.43 35.52 20.45
N LEU A 157 1.29 34.96 20.87
CA LEU A 157 1.10 34.34 22.18
C LEU A 157 1.65 32.91 22.25
N VAL A 158 1.50 32.12 21.19
CA VAL A 158 1.95 30.73 21.13
C VAL A 158 2.70 30.48 19.83
N SER A 159 3.97 30.09 19.95
CA SER A 159 4.80 29.74 18.80
C SER A 159 4.12 28.68 17.91
N ILE A 160 4.25 28.86 16.61
CA ILE A 160 3.72 27.97 15.58
C ILE A 160 4.17 26.52 15.80
N SER A 161 5.41 26.33 16.26
CA SER A 161 5.97 25.01 16.56
C SER A 161 5.28 24.34 17.76
N HIS A 162 4.98 25.10 18.82
CA HIS A 162 4.33 24.56 20.02
C HIS A 162 2.90 24.11 19.74
N ARG A 163 2.11 24.90 18.98
CA ARG A 163 0.75 24.51 18.60
C ARG A 163 0.73 23.26 17.71
N ALA A 164 1.68 23.14 16.77
CA ALA A 164 1.79 21.96 15.91
C ALA A 164 2.19 20.72 16.72
N ASN A 165 3.18 20.83 17.61
CA ASN A 165 3.59 19.74 18.49
C ASN A 165 2.44 19.27 19.40
N ALA A 166 1.69 20.20 20.00
CA ALA A 166 0.52 19.86 20.80
C ALA A 166 -0.54 19.12 19.97
N LEU A 167 -0.80 19.56 18.73
CA LEU A 167 -1.72 18.88 17.82
C LEU A 167 -1.25 17.47 17.46
N VAL A 168 0.05 17.28 17.23
CA VAL A 168 0.64 15.96 16.97
C VAL A 168 0.44 15.04 18.18
N VAL A 169 0.75 15.49 19.39
CA VAL A 169 0.57 14.70 20.62
C VAL A 169 -0.89 14.28 20.79
N VAL A 170 -1.84 15.21 20.62
CA VAL A 170 -3.28 14.92 20.69
C VAL A 170 -3.69 13.93 19.60
N THR A 171 -3.19 14.12 18.37
CA THR A 171 -3.46 13.22 17.24
C THR A 171 -2.96 11.80 17.53
N THR A 172 -1.72 11.66 18.00
CA THR A 172 -1.14 10.36 18.36
C THR A 172 -1.95 9.71 19.49
N ALA A 173 -2.31 10.46 20.53
CA ALA A 173 -3.10 9.94 21.64
C ALA A 173 -4.47 9.43 21.18
N VAL A 174 -5.18 10.19 20.33
CA VAL A 174 -6.47 9.78 19.77
C VAL A 174 -6.33 8.56 18.88
N ILE A 175 -5.31 8.49 18.02
CA ILE A 175 -5.05 7.33 17.16
C ILE A 175 -4.80 6.08 18.00
N VAL A 176 -3.92 6.16 19.00
CA VAL A 176 -3.60 5.02 19.86
C VAL A 176 -4.83 4.59 20.66
N TRP A 177 -5.62 5.53 21.17
CA TRP A 177 -6.77 5.22 22.03
C TRP A 177 -8.01 4.72 21.26
N LYS A 178 -8.31 5.35 20.12
CA LYS A 178 -9.56 5.11 19.37
C LYS A 178 -9.39 4.28 18.11
N CYS A 179 -8.22 4.35 17.47
CA CYS A 179 -7.99 3.70 16.17
C CYS A 179 -7.24 2.37 16.28
N LEU A 180 -6.53 2.12 17.38
CA LEU A 180 -5.71 0.91 17.52
C LEU A 180 -6.53 -0.38 17.47
N ILE A 181 -7.59 -0.46 18.28
CA ILE A 181 -8.48 -1.63 18.33
C ILE A 181 -9.10 -1.92 16.94
N PRO A 182 -9.81 -0.96 16.30
CA PRO A 182 -10.41 -1.23 14.99
C PRO A 182 -9.36 -1.52 13.92
N ALA A 183 -8.17 -0.90 13.96
CA ALA A 183 -7.10 -1.23 13.01
C ALA A 183 -6.62 -2.68 13.15
N ILE A 184 -6.43 -3.16 14.39
CA ILE A 184 -6.09 -4.57 14.64
C ILE A 184 -7.22 -5.48 14.15
N THR A 185 -8.48 -5.13 14.39
CA THR A 185 -9.64 -5.89 13.93
C THR A 185 -9.68 -6.00 12.41
N VAL A 186 -9.43 -4.90 11.68
CA VAL A 186 -9.34 -4.92 10.21
C VAL A 186 -8.26 -5.88 9.75
N VAL A 187 -7.04 -5.76 10.30
CA VAL A 187 -5.90 -6.60 9.91
C VAL A 187 -6.15 -8.08 10.25
N ALA A 188 -6.74 -8.37 11.40
CA ALA A 188 -7.04 -9.73 11.81
C ALA A 188 -8.09 -10.38 10.91
N ILE A 189 -9.20 -9.68 10.64
CA ILE A 189 -10.30 -10.22 9.82
C ILE A 189 -9.86 -10.34 8.35
N SER A 190 -9.28 -9.28 7.78
CA SER A 190 -8.82 -9.32 6.38
C SER A 190 -7.70 -10.35 6.21
N GLY A 191 -6.74 -10.40 7.14
CA GLY A 191 -5.67 -11.38 7.15
C GLY A 191 -6.18 -12.81 7.20
N LEU A 192 -7.17 -13.10 8.05
CA LEU A 192 -7.78 -14.43 8.15
C LEU A 192 -8.51 -14.80 6.85
N LEU A 193 -9.29 -13.88 6.28
CA LEU A 193 -10.01 -14.11 5.01
C LEU A 193 -9.05 -14.37 3.85
N ILE A 194 -8.01 -13.55 3.73
CA ILE A 194 -6.98 -13.69 2.68
C ILE A 194 -6.22 -15.00 2.88
N PHE A 195 -5.81 -15.31 4.12
CA PHE A 195 -5.08 -16.53 4.42
C PHE A 195 -5.91 -17.78 4.14
N ALA A 196 -7.16 -17.82 4.59
CA ALA A 196 -8.07 -18.92 4.30
C ALA A 196 -8.28 -19.09 2.79
N HIS A 197 -8.58 -17.99 2.08
CA HIS A 197 -8.78 -18.02 0.64
C HIS A 197 -7.53 -18.52 -0.11
N ALA A 198 -6.36 -17.98 0.22
CA ALA A 198 -5.10 -18.35 -0.42
C ALA A 198 -4.63 -19.77 -0.06
N MET A 199 -5.04 -20.31 1.09
CA MET A 199 -4.74 -21.69 1.50
C MET A 199 -5.64 -22.70 0.79
N PHE A 200 -6.94 -22.42 0.67
CA PHE A 200 -7.89 -23.34 0.05
C PHE A 200 -7.84 -23.32 -1.48
N ARG A 201 -7.41 -22.22 -2.10
CA ARG A 201 -7.30 -22.11 -3.56
C ARG A 201 -6.19 -23.01 -4.13
N ASP A 202 -6.53 -23.86 -5.10
CA ASP A 202 -5.54 -24.70 -5.78
C ASP A 202 -4.70 -23.87 -6.77
N PRO A 203 -3.34 -23.85 -6.66
CA PRO A 203 -2.48 -23.12 -7.60
C PRO A 203 -2.50 -23.65 -9.03
N LYS A 204 -2.95 -24.90 -9.27
CA LYS A 204 -2.81 -25.56 -10.58
C LYS A 204 -3.48 -24.79 -11.72
N HIS A 205 -4.60 -24.13 -11.43
CA HIS A 205 -5.31 -23.30 -12.41
C HIS A 205 -4.63 -21.96 -12.70
N ILE A 206 -3.73 -21.50 -11.82
CA ILE A 206 -3.04 -20.21 -11.97
C ILE A 206 -1.88 -20.36 -12.95
N ASP A 207 -1.09 -21.43 -12.81
CA ASP A 207 0.04 -21.71 -13.71
C ASP A 207 -0.40 -21.85 -15.17
N THR A 208 -1.55 -22.51 -15.43
CA THR A 208 -2.12 -22.63 -16.78
C THR A 208 -2.61 -21.27 -17.32
N SER A 209 -3.16 -20.40 -16.47
CA SER A 209 -3.67 -19.09 -16.88
C SER A 209 -2.56 -18.07 -17.19
N ASP A 210 -1.45 -18.11 -16.43
CA ASP A 210 -0.28 -17.29 -16.74
C ASP A 210 0.47 -17.83 -17.97
N GLN A 211 0.46 -19.14 -18.22
CA GLN A 211 0.94 -19.70 -19.49
C GLN A 211 0.11 -19.18 -20.67
N TYR A 212 -1.21 -19.18 -20.58
CA TYR A 212 -2.09 -18.65 -21.63
C TYR A 212 -1.90 -17.14 -21.85
N ARG A 213 -1.60 -16.38 -20.78
CA ARG A 213 -1.35 -14.94 -20.86
C ARG A 213 0.06 -14.57 -21.33
N ARG A 214 1.02 -15.49 -21.23
CA ARG A 214 2.43 -15.30 -21.59
C ARG A 214 2.80 -15.98 -22.91
N GLY A 215 2.00 -16.93 -23.39
CA GLY A 215 2.11 -17.58 -24.70
C GLY A 215 1.26 -16.94 -25.80
N GLY A 216 0.76 -15.71 -25.60
CA GLY A 216 0.02 -14.94 -26.62
C GLY A 216 0.92 -14.11 -27.53
N SER A 217 2.17 -14.51 -27.72
CA SER A 217 3.07 -13.90 -28.69
C SER A 217 3.91 -15.00 -29.33
N ASP A 218 3.70 -15.08 -30.64
CA ASP A 218 4.52 -15.71 -31.67
C ASP A 218 4.22 -17.18 -32.01
N ASP A 219 3.93 -17.34 -33.31
CA ASP A 219 4.03 -18.52 -34.19
C ASP A 219 2.87 -19.56 -34.18
N ASP A 220 2.02 -19.50 -35.23
CA ASP A 220 2.26 -20.36 -36.42
C ASP A 220 1.29 -20.02 -37.58
N ASP A 221 1.92 -19.57 -38.67
CA ASP A 221 1.44 -19.58 -40.05
C ASP A 221 1.68 -20.97 -40.66
N SER A 222 0.91 -21.28 -41.71
CA SER A 222 1.07 -22.37 -42.70
C SER A 222 0.66 -23.81 -42.34
N GLY A 223 -0.09 -24.43 -43.27
CA GLY A 223 -0.05 -25.88 -43.48
C GLY A 223 -1.38 -26.57 -43.76
N GLU A 224 -1.66 -26.78 -45.04
CA GLU A 224 -2.68 -27.70 -45.60
C GLU A 224 -2.66 -29.11 -44.95
N ASP A 225 -3.83 -29.72 -44.78
CA ASP A 225 -4.18 -30.99 -45.45
C ASP A 225 -5.56 -31.50 -45.00
N SER A 226 -6.56 -31.21 -45.82
CA SER A 226 -7.90 -31.76 -45.73
C SER A 226 -7.99 -33.03 -46.58
N HIS A 227 -7.74 -34.18 -45.96
CA HIS A 227 -8.13 -35.50 -46.42
C HIS A 227 -8.50 -36.35 -45.19
N ASP A 228 -9.76 -36.68 -44.99
CA ASP A 228 -10.32 -37.96 -45.45
C ASP A 228 -11.72 -38.15 -44.85
N SER A 229 -12.68 -38.35 -45.75
CA SER A 229 -14.07 -38.64 -45.45
C SER A 229 -14.24 -40.15 -45.34
N GLU A 230 -14.25 -40.70 -44.12
CA GLU A 230 -14.62 -42.10 -43.91
C GLU A 230 -16.12 -42.23 -43.60
N VAL A 231 -16.78 -42.89 -44.55
CA VAL A 231 -18.20 -43.24 -44.62
C VAL A 231 -18.51 -44.36 -43.61
N LEU A 232 -19.29 -44.05 -42.57
CA LEU A 232 -19.86 -45.06 -41.68
C LEU A 232 -20.95 -45.86 -42.41
N VAL A 233 -20.67 -47.14 -42.67
CA VAL A 233 -21.61 -48.12 -43.21
C VAL A 233 -22.42 -48.74 -42.06
N ASP A 234 -23.73 -48.50 -42.04
CA ASP A 234 -24.69 -49.19 -41.18
C ASP A 234 -24.75 -50.69 -41.49
N LYS A 235 -24.65 -51.52 -40.44
CA LYS A 235 -24.81 -52.97 -40.51
C LYS A 235 -26.11 -53.36 -39.79
N PRO A 236 -27.20 -53.72 -40.50
CA PRO A 236 -28.42 -54.18 -39.85
C PRO A 236 -28.27 -55.62 -39.31
N GLY A 237 -28.90 -55.84 -38.16
CA GLY A 237 -28.79 -57.02 -37.31
C GLY A 237 -29.19 -58.34 -37.95
N GLN A 238 -28.52 -59.39 -37.46
CA GLN A 238 -28.87 -60.80 -37.66
C GLN A 238 -30.11 -61.16 -36.84
N VAL A 239 -31.03 -61.88 -37.48
CA VAL A 239 -31.89 -62.91 -36.86
C VAL A 239 -31.55 -64.22 -37.53
#